data_AF-A0A7S0VZC7-F1
#
_entry.id   AF-A0A7S0VZC7-F1
#
_cell.length_a   1.000
_cell.length_b   1.000
_cell.length_c   1.000
_cell.angle_alpha   90.00
_cell.angle_beta   90.00
_cell.angle_gamma   90.00
#
_symmetry.space_group_name_H-M   'P 1'
#
loop_
_entity.id
_entity.type
_entity.pdbx_description
1 polymer ?
#
loop_
_entity_poly.entity_id
_entity_poly.type
_entity_poly.pdbx_seq_one_letter_code
_entity_poly.pdbx_strand_id
1 'polypeptide(L)'
;RAAQGGGADQAAAGKANVSHGPRSVLANKIEMVWSDLGSSEIRQAALVKPKGLDMLNVNVEVKVDQHPALFEEGQVFHVTSSKKKHQEVIDQFHYDFVDDGLKPIGANDYIDIRVSPYLRLYEGRAPSLSWRLSVMQFFIFAASTTSTALGAFDMPAYIPVALGVGGAFGGIIAYQNLETRLARVNSALVSLSRLMVWWHGLSVIEKRIPGNKTFLVDTMEGIIQLESGNMVLNARKATSGGQGGGQQ
;
A
#
# COMPACT_ATOMS: atom_id res chain seq x y z
N ARG A 1 25.08 -49.19 -13.73
CA ARG A 1 26.31 -49.70 -13.09
C ARG A 1 26.68 -48.73 -11.97
N ALA A 2 26.53 -49.19 -10.71
CA ALA A 2 26.92 -48.56 -9.42
C ALA A 2 26.23 -47.23 -9.03
N ALA A 3 25.72 -46.98 -7.82
CA ALA A 3 25.54 -47.69 -6.53
C ALA A 3 24.48 -46.83 -5.79
N GLN A 4 23.38 -47.29 -5.18
CA GLN A 4 23.17 -48.21 -4.05
C GLN A 4 24.08 -47.99 -2.83
N GLY A 5 23.51 -47.32 -1.82
CA GLY A 5 23.94 -47.23 -0.42
C GLY A 5 23.03 -46.22 0.28
N GLY A 6 22.19 -46.54 1.27
CA GLY A 6 22.38 -47.48 2.37
C GLY A 6 22.59 -46.64 3.63
N GLY A 7 21.54 -46.46 4.43
CA GLY A 7 21.58 -45.61 5.63
C GLY A 7 20.24 -45.61 6.38
N ALA A 8 19.85 -46.79 6.83
CA ALA A 8 18.79 -46.99 7.82
C ALA A 8 19.39 -46.70 9.21
N ASP A 9 18.85 -45.72 9.91
CA ASP A 9 18.87 -45.61 11.38
C ASP A 9 17.98 -44.43 11.80
N GLN A 10 16.66 -44.66 11.81
CA GLN A 10 15.73 -43.81 12.56
C GLN A 10 15.31 -44.56 13.81
N ALA A 11 16.02 -44.24 14.89
CA ALA A 11 15.70 -44.62 16.25
C ALA A 11 14.26 -44.19 16.57
N ALA A 12 13.44 -45.19 16.91
CA ALA A 12 12.09 -45.02 17.42
C ALA A 12 12.13 -44.35 18.80
N ALA A 13 12.16 -43.01 18.81
CA ALA A 13 11.86 -42.24 20.01
C ALA A 13 10.35 -42.32 20.26
N GLY A 14 9.96 -43.18 21.22
CA GLY A 14 8.60 -43.32 21.70
C GLY A 14 8.05 -41.96 22.14
N LYS A 15 7.12 -41.41 21.33
CA LYS A 15 6.35 -40.23 21.69
C LYS A 15 5.41 -40.63 22.82
N ALA A 16 5.83 -40.35 24.06
CA ALA A 16 4.95 -40.38 25.21
C ALA A 16 3.77 -39.45 24.91
N ASN A 17 2.59 -40.05 24.77
CA ASN A 17 1.34 -39.34 24.53
C ASN A 17 0.93 -38.69 25.86
N VAL A 18 1.54 -37.55 26.18
CA VAL A 18 1.19 -36.76 27.36
C VAL A 18 -0.19 -36.19 27.08
N SER A 19 -1.21 -36.76 27.73
CA SER A 19 -2.57 -36.24 27.71
C SER A 19 -2.58 -34.87 28.38
N HIS A 20 -2.40 -33.83 27.58
CA HIS A 20 -2.49 -32.45 28.04
C HIS A 20 -3.94 -32.17 28.46
N GLY A 21 -4.14 -32.04 29.77
CA GLY A 21 -5.41 -31.57 30.31
C GLY A 21 -5.78 -30.21 29.72
N PRO A 22 -7.07 -29.85 29.71
CA PRO A 22 -7.54 -28.60 29.12
C PRO A 22 -6.85 -27.36 29.70
N ARG A 23 -6.34 -27.44 30.94
CA ARG A 23 -5.56 -26.38 31.59
C ARG A 23 -4.17 -26.17 31.00
N SER A 24 -3.46 -27.23 30.60
CA SER A 24 -2.14 -27.10 29.96
C SER A 24 -2.23 -26.53 28.55
N VAL A 25 -3.33 -26.80 27.83
CA VAL A 25 -3.58 -26.21 26.51
C VAL A 25 -3.81 -24.70 26.62
N LEU A 26 -4.53 -24.25 27.65
CA LEU A 26 -4.72 -22.83 27.93
C LEU A 26 -3.39 -22.15 28.33
N ALA A 27 -2.61 -22.78 29.20
CA ALA A 27 -1.32 -22.25 29.65
C ALA A 27 -0.36 -22.04 28.47
N ASN A 28 -0.21 -23.04 27.58
CA ASN A 28 0.62 -22.91 26.39
C ASN A 28 0.13 -21.81 25.43
N LYS A 29 -1.19 -21.60 25.29
CA LYS A 29 -1.73 -20.51 24.47
C LYS A 29 -1.45 -19.15 25.08
N ILE A 30 -1.55 -19.01 26.40
CA ILE A 30 -1.25 -17.76 27.11
C ILE A 30 0.24 -17.44 26.98
N GLU A 31 1.13 -18.41 27.17
CA GLU A 31 2.58 -18.22 27.02
C GLU A 31 2.96 -17.82 25.59
N MET A 32 2.30 -18.40 24.57
CA MET A 32 2.51 -18.04 23.17
C MET A 32 2.10 -16.58 22.91
N VAL A 33 0.96 -16.13 23.45
CA VAL A 33 0.49 -14.73 23.32
C VAL A 33 1.40 -13.75 24.06
N TRP A 34 1.88 -14.10 25.25
CA TRP A 34 2.83 -13.26 26.00
C TRP A 34 4.21 -13.20 25.35
N SER A 35 4.67 -14.29 24.71
CA SER A 35 5.89 -14.30 23.90
C SER A 35 5.76 -13.46 22.64
N ASP A 36 4.59 -13.48 21.98
CA ASP A 36 4.31 -12.67 20.79
C ASP A 36 4.23 -11.17 21.13
N LEU A 37 3.62 -10.83 22.27
CA LEU A 37 3.54 -9.45 22.79
C LEU A 37 4.87 -8.96 23.40
N GLY A 38 5.70 -9.87 23.92
CA GLY A 38 7.03 -9.55 24.44
C GLY A 38 8.10 -9.44 23.35
N SER A 39 7.91 -10.12 22.21
CA SER A 39 8.76 -10.03 21.03
C SER A 39 8.35 -8.91 20.06
N SER A 40 7.15 -8.33 20.23
CA SER A 40 6.76 -7.06 19.59
C SER A 40 7.41 -5.84 20.25
N GLU A 41 8.70 -5.91 20.54
CA GLU A 41 9.52 -4.71 20.66
C GLU A 41 9.45 -4.02 19.29
N ILE A 42 8.52 -3.08 19.18
CA ILE A 42 8.46 -2.06 18.15
C ILE A 42 9.85 -1.42 18.17
N ARG A 43 10.73 -1.86 17.26
CA ARG A 43 12.10 -1.39 17.15
C ARG A 43 12.03 0.13 17.00
N GLN A 44 12.31 0.87 18.06
CA GLN A 44 12.50 2.33 18.00
C GLN A 44 13.61 2.71 17.01
N ALA A 45 14.48 1.76 16.63
CA ALA A 45 15.44 1.90 15.55
C ALA A 45 14.82 2.01 14.13
N ALA A 46 13.53 1.72 13.95
CA ALA A 46 12.80 1.96 12.69
C ALA A 46 12.20 3.38 12.60
N LEU A 47 12.20 4.15 13.70
CA LEU A 47 11.86 5.58 13.72
C LEU A 47 13.03 6.47 13.27
N VAL A 48 13.85 6.00 12.31
CA VAL A 48 14.78 6.88 11.60
C VAL A 48 13.95 7.74 10.67
N LYS A 49 13.76 9.01 11.06
CA LYS A 49 13.16 10.05 10.22
C LYS A 49 13.87 10.03 8.86
N PRO A 50 13.23 9.61 7.75
CA PRO A 50 13.89 9.54 6.47
C PRO A 50 14.31 10.95 6.05
N LYS A 51 15.62 11.21 6.02
CA LYS A 51 16.18 12.47 5.54
C LYS A 51 16.10 12.47 4.02
N GLY A 52 15.28 13.37 3.46
CA GLY A 52 15.29 13.69 2.03
C GLY A 52 14.16 13.09 1.20
N LEU A 53 13.02 12.75 1.81
CA LEU A 53 11.83 12.38 1.04
C LEU A 53 10.88 13.57 0.92
N ASP A 54 10.54 13.86 -0.32
CA ASP A 54 9.33 14.48 -0.89
C ASP A 54 8.02 13.82 -0.38
N MET A 55 8.02 13.28 0.84
CA MET A 55 6.91 12.59 1.45
C MET A 55 5.90 13.62 1.87
N LEU A 56 4.90 13.75 1.00
CA LEU A 56 3.62 14.40 1.24
C LEU A 56 3.80 15.87 1.57
N ASN A 57 3.26 16.73 0.72
CA ASN A 57 2.80 18.01 1.20
C ASN A 57 1.69 17.69 2.23
N VAL A 58 2.04 17.41 3.49
CA VAL A 58 1.09 17.09 4.57
C VAL A 58 0.26 18.33 4.93
N ASN A 59 0.63 19.49 4.38
CA ASN A 59 -0.24 20.66 4.24
C ASN A 59 -1.30 20.52 3.13
N VAL A 60 -1.58 19.32 2.63
CA VAL A 60 -2.88 19.08 2.01
C VAL A 60 -3.87 19.13 3.16
N GLU A 61 -4.49 20.29 3.31
CA GLU A 61 -5.69 20.49 4.09
C GLU A 61 -6.73 19.50 3.56
N VAL A 62 -6.79 18.32 4.19
CA VAL A 62 -7.79 17.31 3.86
C VAL A 62 -9.09 17.86 4.40
N LYS A 63 -9.90 18.44 3.52
CA LYS A 63 -11.30 18.72 3.82
C LYS A 63 -11.97 17.39 4.12
N VAL A 64 -12.15 17.12 5.41
CA VAL A 64 -12.89 15.95 5.87
C VAL A 64 -14.34 16.17 5.44
N ASP A 65 -14.87 15.27 4.61
CA ASP A 65 -16.28 15.32 4.25
C ASP A 65 -17.12 15.14 5.52
N GLN A 66 -18.20 15.90 5.63
CA GLN A 66 -19.03 15.94 6.84
C GLN A 66 -19.43 14.53 7.28
N HIS A 67 -18.98 14.13 8.48
CA HIS A 67 -19.24 12.79 8.99
C HIS A 67 -20.73 12.68 9.34
N PRO A 68 -21.50 11.75 8.72
CA PRO A 68 -22.94 11.63 8.95
C PRO A 68 -23.32 11.26 10.39
N ALA A 69 -22.36 10.80 11.19
CA ALA A 69 -22.58 10.41 12.58
C ALA A 69 -22.97 11.60 13.49
N LEU A 70 -22.62 12.85 13.13
CA LEU A 70 -23.11 14.03 13.85
C LEU A 70 -24.62 14.26 13.67
N PHE A 71 -25.26 13.58 12.71
CA PHE A 71 -26.70 13.66 12.46
C PHE A 71 -27.49 12.47 13.04
N GLU A 72 -26.84 11.39 13.49
CA GLU A 72 -27.54 10.21 14.03
C GLU A 72 -28.06 10.41 15.46
N GLU A 73 -27.51 11.34 16.24
CA GLU A 73 -28.01 11.67 17.59
C GLU A 73 -29.05 12.82 17.56
N GLY A 74 -30.16 12.65 16.85
CA GLY A 74 -31.50 13.19 17.17
C GLY A 74 -31.71 14.69 17.52
N GLN A 75 -30.72 15.58 17.41
CA GLN A 75 -30.81 16.96 17.92
C GLN A 75 -31.00 18.04 16.85
N VAL A 76 -31.07 17.70 15.56
CA VAL A 76 -31.28 18.67 14.51
C VAL A 76 -32.28 18.01 13.56
N PHE A 77 -33.55 18.38 13.53
CA PHE A 77 -34.04 19.41 12.62
C PHE A 77 -35.50 19.77 12.97
N HIS A 78 -35.68 20.87 13.71
CA HIS A 78 -36.87 21.72 13.61
C HIS A 78 -36.46 23.18 13.38
N VAL A 79 -35.40 23.41 12.60
CA VAL A 79 -34.93 24.76 12.30
C VAL A 79 -35.24 25.10 10.86
N THR A 80 -36.34 25.83 10.66
CA THR A 80 -36.78 26.49 9.42
C THR A 80 -35.90 27.69 9.02
N SER A 81 -34.65 27.77 9.49
CA SER A 81 -33.82 28.98 9.31
C SER A 81 -32.80 28.85 8.19
N SER A 82 -32.93 29.73 7.21
CA SER A 82 -31.90 30.38 6.38
C SER A 82 -30.60 29.60 6.13
N LYS A 83 -30.31 29.32 4.85
CA LYS A 83 -29.07 28.68 4.36
C LYS A 83 -27.77 29.24 4.96
N LYS A 84 -27.72 30.53 5.33
CA LYS A 84 -26.56 31.14 5.98
C LYS A 84 -26.25 30.56 7.36
N LYS A 85 -27.27 30.34 8.21
CA LYS A 85 -27.07 29.75 9.54
C LYS A 85 -26.61 28.29 9.44
N HIS A 86 -27.09 27.56 8.43
CA HIS A 86 -26.63 26.20 8.21
C HIS A 86 -25.14 26.15 7.86
N GLN A 87 -24.67 27.07 7.00
CA GLN A 87 -23.26 27.15 6.63
C GLN A 87 -22.37 27.57 7.81
N GLU A 88 -22.80 28.54 8.63
CA GLU A 88 -22.04 28.93 9.84
C GLU A 88 -21.92 27.79 10.85
N VAL A 89 -22.98 26.99 11.02
CA VAL A 89 -22.94 25.81 11.89
C VAL A 89 -22.02 24.75 11.31
N ILE A 90 -22.06 24.51 10.00
CA ILE A 90 -21.12 23.62 9.31
C ILE A 90 -19.68 24.07 9.50
N ASP A 91 -19.39 25.35 9.28
CA ASP A 91 -18.05 25.91 9.40
C ASP A 91 -17.57 25.89 10.86
N GLN A 92 -18.48 26.07 11.84
CA GLN A 92 -18.19 25.93 13.26
C GLN A 92 -17.82 24.50 13.65
N PHE A 93 -18.34 23.50 12.94
CA PHE A 93 -18.00 22.09 13.13
C PHE A 93 -16.85 21.62 12.23
N HIS A 94 -16.21 22.51 11.46
CA HIS A 94 -15.01 22.18 10.71
C HIS A 94 -13.86 21.98 11.71
N TYR A 95 -13.57 20.71 12.00
CA TYR A 95 -12.43 20.33 12.82
C TYR A 95 -11.23 20.15 11.89
N ASP A 96 -10.29 21.09 11.90
CA ASP A 96 -9.02 20.95 11.21
C ASP A 96 -8.15 19.97 12.00
N PHE A 97 -8.38 18.68 11.76
CA PHE A 97 -7.59 17.65 12.41
C PHE A 97 -6.25 17.51 11.68
N VAL A 98 -5.23 18.17 12.22
CA VAL A 98 -3.84 17.94 11.81
C VAL A 98 -3.33 16.68 12.53
N ASP A 99 -3.11 15.61 11.77
CA ASP A 99 -2.51 14.37 12.27
C ASP A 99 -1.05 14.63 12.67
N ASP A 100 -0.79 14.65 13.98
CA ASP A 100 0.57 14.77 14.53
C ASP A 100 1.25 13.41 14.73
N GLY A 101 0.56 12.31 14.42
CA GLY A 101 1.06 10.95 14.57
C GLY A 101 1.22 10.47 16.02
N LEU A 102 0.90 11.31 17.01
CA LEU A 102 1.15 11.04 18.43
C LEU A 102 -0.14 11.06 19.26
N LYS A 103 -1.16 11.79 18.83
CA LYS A 103 -2.45 11.84 19.54
C LYS A 103 -3.21 10.51 19.41
N PRO A 104 -3.87 10.05 20.50
CA PRO A 104 -4.81 8.96 20.40
C PRO A 104 -5.99 9.41 19.52
N ILE A 105 -6.23 8.68 18.43
CA ILE A 105 -7.31 8.95 17.49
C ILE A 105 -8.38 7.86 17.56
N GLY A 106 -9.64 8.24 17.40
CA GLY A 106 -10.74 7.30 17.27
C GLY A 106 -10.58 6.44 16.02
N ALA A 107 -11.18 5.25 16.00
CA ALA A 107 -11.06 4.37 14.84
C ALA A 107 -11.81 4.92 13.60
N ASN A 108 -12.89 5.67 13.81
CA ASN A 108 -13.59 6.36 12.72
C ASN A 108 -12.72 7.52 12.20
N ASP A 109 -12.22 8.37 13.11
CA ASP A 109 -11.31 9.47 12.75
C ASP A 109 -10.07 8.95 12.00
N TYR A 110 -9.50 7.82 12.44
CA TYR A 110 -8.39 7.16 11.76
C TYR A 110 -8.69 6.86 10.29
N ILE A 111 -9.91 6.39 9.99
CA ILE A 111 -10.32 6.09 8.62
C ILE A 111 -10.43 7.35 7.80
N ASP A 112 -11.09 8.37 8.32
CA ASP A 112 -11.31 9.61 7.58
C ASP A 112 -10.02 10.38 7.35
N ILE A 113 -9.15 10.42 8.35
CA ILE A 113 -7.90 11.18 8.31
C ILE A 113 -6.83 10.44 7.52
N ARG A 114 -6.73 9.11 7.67
CA ARG A 114 -5.65 8.34 7.03
C ARG A 114 -6.14 7.50 5.85
N VAL A 115 -7.10 6.61 6.06
CA VAL A 115 -7.48 5.62 5.03
C VAL A 115 -8.09 6.30 3.79
N SER A 116 -9.02 7.22 3.99
CA SER A 116 -9.77 7.89 2.92
C SER A 116 -8.86 8.70 1.98
N PRO A 117 -7.90 9.50 2.45
CA PRO A 117 -6.93 10.17 1.59
C PRO A 117 -6.06 9.22 0.77
N TYR A 118 -5.58 8.12 1.36
CA TYR A 118 -4.78 7.13 0.62
C TYR A 118 -5.60 6.43 -0.46
N LEU A 119 -6.87 6.12 -0.19
CA LEU A 119 -7.77 5.56 -1.17
C LEU A 119 -7.96 6.49 -2.38
N ARG A 120 -8.29 7.78 -2.13
CA ARG A 120 -8.41 8.80 -3.19
C ARG A 120 -7.12 9.00 -3.96
N LEU A 121 -5.98 9.01 -3.27
CA LEU A 121 -4.67 9.14 -3.87
C LEU A 121 -4.36 7.97 -4.80
N TYR A 122 -4.68 6.73 -4.42
CA TYR A 122 -4.48 5.57 -5.30
C TYR A 122 -5.48 5.54 -6.46
N GLU A 123 -6.73 5.91 -6.23
CA GLU A 123 -7.75 6.06 -7.28
C GLU A 123 -7.32 7.09 -8.35
N GLY A 124 -6.76 8.23 -7.94
CA GLY A 124 -6.26 9.25 -8.86
C GLY A 124 -4.94 8.84 -9.55
N ARG A 125 -4.06 8.09 -8.88
CA ARG A 125 -2.78 7.66 -9.45
C ARG A 125 -2.93 6.54 -10.47
N ALA A 126 -3.80 5.56 -10.24
CA ALA A 126 -3.99 4.41 -11.13
C ALA A 126 -4.20 4.79 -12.62
N PRO A 127 -5.16 5.67 -12.99
CA PRO A 127 -5.37 6.06 -14.38
C PRO A 127 -4.20 6.85 -14.95
N SER A 128 -3.52 7.67 -14.13
CA SER A 128 -2.36 8.43 -14.59
C SER A 128 -1.16 7.53 -14.96
N LEU A 129 -0.93 6.46 -14.19
CA LEU A 129 0.10 5.47 -14.50
C LEU A 129 -0.28 4.65 -15.73
N SER A 130 -1.56 4.23 -15.82
CA SER A 130 -2.09 3.51 -16.98
C SER A 130 -1.91 4.32 -18.27
N TRP A 131 -2.30 5.60 -18.25
CA TRP A 131 -2.15 6.50 -19.40
C TRP A 131 -0.69 6.64 -19.84
N ARG A 132 0.23 6.84 -18.89
CA ARG A 132 1.67 6.92 -19.21
C ARG A 132 2.19 5.64 -19.86
N LEU A 133 1.79 4.47 -19.36
CA LEU A 133 2.17 3.19 -19.93
C LEU A 133 1.62 3.05 -21.36
N SER A 134 0.34 3.34 -21.57
CA SER A 134 -0.29 3.27 -22.90
C SER A 134 0.35 4.20 -23.91
N VAL A 135 0.71 5.43 -23.51
CA VAL A 135 1.40 6.38 -24.38
C VAL A 135 2.78 5.85 -24.79
N MET A 136 3.56 5.30 -23.87
CA MET A 136 4.87 4.73 -24.19
C MET A 136 4.77 3.50 -25.09
N GLN A 137 3.79 2.62 -24.84
CA GLN A 137 3.51 1.46 -25.69
C GLN A 137 3.07 1.88 -27.10
N PHE A 138 2.28 2.95 -27.21
CA PHE A 138 1.90 3.52 -28.50
C PHE A 138 3.11 4.00 -29.30
N PHE A 139 4.09 4.66 -28.66
CA PHE A 139 5.32 5.06 -29.34
C PHE A 139 6.16 3.86 -29.82
N ILE A 140 6.24 2.78 -29.04
CA ILE A 140 6.92 1.54 -29.44
C ILE A 140 6.23 0.93 -30.66
N PHE A 141 4.90 0.89 -30.66
CA PHE A 141 4.11 0.39 -31.79
C PHE A 141 4.28 1.27 -33.04
N ALA A 142 4.28 2.59 -32.88
CA ALA A 142 4.52 3.54 -33.97
C ALA A 142 5.92 3.35 -34.56
N ALA A 143 6.95 3.24 -33.72
CA ALA A 143 8.33 2.98 -34.16
C ALA A 143 8.44 1.66 -34.94
N SER A 144 7.75 0.62 -34.48
CA SER A 144 7.68 -0.69 -35.16
C SER A 144 6.99 -0.57 -36.53
N THR A 145 5.90 0.19 -36.61
CA THR A 145 5.17 0.42 -37.86
C THR A 145 6.00 1.22 -38.86
N THR A 146 6.69 2.28 -38.40
CA THR A 146 7.61 3.07 -39.22
C THR A 146 8.77 2.23 -39.74
N SER A 147 9.32 1.33 -38.92
CA SER A 147 10.36 0.38 -39.34
C SER A 147 9.90 -0.49 -40.51
N THR A 148 8.67 -1.02 -40.45
CA THR A 148 8.09 -1.82 -41.54
C THR A 148 7.84 -0.97 -42.79
N ALA A 149 7.33 0.25 -42.63
CA ALA A 149 7.08 1.16 -43.75
C ALA A 149 8.39 1.56 -44.47
N LEU A 150 9.47 1.84 -43.73
CA LEU A 150 10.79 2.14 -44.29
C LEU A 150 11.37 0.99 -45.10
N GLY A 151 11.10 -0.26 -44.67
CA GLY A 151 11.44 -1.45 -45.44
C GLY A 151 10.72 -1.52 -46.78
N ALA A 152 9.46 -1.07 -46.85
CA ALA A 152 8.68 -1.05 -48.08
C ALA A 152 9.13 0.04 -49.08
N PHE A 153 9.71 1.14 -48.58
CA PHE A 153 10.24 2.24 -49.40
C PHE A 153 11.71 2.03 -49.85
N ASP A 154 12.28 0.85 -49.60
CA ASP A 154 13.67 0.50 -49.95
C ASP A 154 14.71 1.46 -49.33
N MET A 155 14.43 1.94 -48.11
CA MET A 155 15.32 2.81 -47.33
C MET A 155 15.87 2.11 -46.08
N PRO A 156 16.68 1.04 -46.21
CA PRO A 156 17.08 0.19 -45.09
C PRO A 156 17.98 0.91 -44.07
N ALA A 157 18.68 1.98 -44.47
CA ALA A 157 19.60 2.72 -43.60
C ALA A 157 18.91 3.34 -42.36
N TYR A 158 17.61 3.65 -42.44
CA TYR A 158 16.87 4.27 -41.34
C TYR A 158 16.18 3.27 -40.40
N ILE A 159 16.13 1.98 -40.76
CA ILE A 159 15.49 0.93 -39.95
C ILE A 159 16.11 0.83 -38.54
N PRO A 160 17.45 0.78 -38.37
CA PRO A 160 18.05 0.70 -37.04
C PRO A 160 17.74 1.90 -36.15
N VAL A 161 17.56 3.09 -36.75
CA VAL A 161 17.20 4.31 -36.03
C VAL A 161 15.80 4.19 -35.44
N ALA A 162 14.82 3.73 -36.22
CA ALA A 162 13.46 3.49 -35.74
C ALA A 162 13.41 2.43 -34.62
N LEU A 163 14.14 1.33 -34.79
CA LEU A 163 14.26 0.28 -33.76
C LEU A 163 14.93 0.81 -32.48
N GLY A 164 15.98 1.64 -32.61
CA GLY A 164 16.66 2.26 -31.48
C GLY A 164 15.73 3.15 -30.65
N VAL A 165 14.86 3.93 -31.31
CA VAL A 165 13.84 4.74 -30.63
C VAL A 165 12.84 3.85 -29.87
N GLY A 166 12.34 2.78 -30.49
CA GLY A 166 11.46 1.80 -29.82
C GLY A 166 12.13 1.16 -28.61
N GLY A 167 13.41 0.77 -28.73
CA GLY A 167 14.21 0.23 -27.64
C GLY A 167 14.41 1.23 -26.50
N ALA A 168 14.63 2.51 -26.79
CA ALA A 168 14.76 3.55 -25.78
C ALA A 168 13.47 3.71 -24.94
N PHE A 169 12.30 3.73 -25.57
CA PHE A 169 11.01 3.76 -24.86
C PHE A 169 10.78 2.49 -24.03
N GLY A 170 11.11 1.32 -24.58
CA GLY A 170 11.07 0.06 -23.83
C GLY A 170 11.97 0.09 -22.59
N GLY A 171 13.18 0.65 -22.74
CA GLY A 171 14.11 0.89 -21.64
C GLY A 171 13.55 1.82 -20.57
N ILE A 172 12.85 2.90 -20.95
CA ILE A 172 12.19 3.81 -20.00
C ILE A 172 11.08 3.12 -19.22
N ILE A 173 10.23 2.33 -19.89
CA ILE A 173 9.16 1.54 -19.23
C ILE A 173 9.77 0.59 -18.20
N ALA A 174 10.80 -0.15 -18.60
CA ALA A 174 11.50 -1.11 -17.73
C ALA A 174 12.21 -0.41 -16.56
N TYR A 175 12.90 0.69 -16.83
CA TYR A 175 13.59 1.49 -15.81
C TYR A 175 12.62 2.01 -14.74
N GLN A 176 11.48 2.56 -15.17
CA GLN A 176 10.47 3.09 -14.25
C GLN A 176 9.60 2.00 -13.60
N ASN A 177 9.70 0.74 -14.05
CA ASN A 177 8.85 -0.38 -13.65
C ASN A 177 7.36 -0.01 -13.68
N LEU A 178 6.89 0.68 -14.72
CA LEU A 178 5.53 1.24 -14.77
C LEU A 178 4.45 0.16 -14.60
N GLU A 179 4.62 -1.00 -15.23
CA GLU A 179 3.69 -2.13 -15.13
C GLU A 179 3.58 -2.66 -13.69
N THR A 180 4.73 -2.90 -13.06
CA THR A 180 4.76 -3.38 -11.67
C THR A 180 4.19 -2.33 -10.71
N ARG A 181 4.45 -1.04 -10.95
CA ARG A 181 3.88 0.05 -10.14
C ARG A 181 2.37 0.13 -10.29
N LEU A 182 1.85 0.02 -11.51
CA LEU A 182 0.41 0.02 -11.78
C LEU A 182 -0.27 -1.17 -11.09
N ALA A 183 0.29 -2.38 -11.23
CA ALA A 183 -0.24 -3.58 -10.58
C ALA A 183 -0.27 -3.45 -9.05
N ARG A 184 0.77 -2.87 -8.45
CA ARG A 184 0.83 -2.62 -7.00
C ARG A 184 -0.21 -1.60 -6.54
N VAL A 185 -0.34 -0.47 -7.22
CA VAL A 185 -1.35 0.55 -6.88
C VAL A 185 -2.75 -0.05 -6.96
N ASN A 186 -3.04 -0.82 -8.01
CA ASN A 186 -4.32 -1.51 -8.15
C ASN A 186 -4.55 -2.54 -7.03
N SER A 187 -3.52 -3.31 -6.66
CA SER A 187 -3.62 -4.26 -5.55
C SER A 187 -3.86 -3.54 -4.21
N ALA A 188 -3.19 -2.42 -3.96
CA ALA A 188 -3.37 -1.63 -2.74
C ALA A 188 -4.79 -1.03 -2.67
N LEU A 189 -5.29 -0.51 -3.80
CA LEU A 189 -6.66 0.02 -3.93
C LEU A 189 -7.69 -1.05 -3.61
N VAL A 190 -7.56 -2.26 -4.18
CA VAL A 190 -8.47 -3.38 -3.89
C VAL A 190 -8.42 -3.78 -2.42
N SER A 191 -7.22 -3.84 -1.82
CA SER A 191 -7.07 -4.18 -0.40
C SER A 191 -7.66 -3.12 0.53
N LEU A 192 -7.45 -1.83 0.24
CA LEU A 192 -8.06 -0.73 1.00
C LEU A 192 -9.58 -0.72 0.87
N SER A 193 -10.11 -0.96 -0.34
CA SER A 193 -11.56 -1.06 -0.57
C SER A 193 -12.16 -2.22 0.23
N ARG A 194 -11.51 -3.38 0.25
CA ARG A 194 -11.93 -4.52 1.08
C ARG A 194 -11.90 -4.19 2.58
N LEU A 195 -10.85 -3.50 3.03
CA LEU A 195 -10.73 -3.06 4.43
C LEU A 195 -11.86 -2.10 4.82
N MET A 196 -12.21 -1.16 3.93
CA MET A 196 -13.33 -0.23 4.12
C MET A 196 -14.67 -0.97 4.20
N VAL A 197 -14.93 -1.89 3.26
CA VAL A 197 -16.16 -2.70 3.27
C VAL A 197 -16.25 -3.54 4.55
N TRP A 198 -15.15 -4.17 4.96
CA TRP A 198 -15.08 -4.92 6.22
C TRP A 198 -15.42 -4.02 7.42
N TRP A 199 -14.78 -2.86 7.53
CA TRP A 199 -15.02 -1.93 8.64
C TRP A 199 -16.46 -1.44 8.68
N HIS A 200 -17.03 -1.06 7.54
CA HIS A 200 -18.41 -0.61 7.46
C HIS A 200 -19.41 -1.74 7.75
N GLY A 201 -19.05 -3.00 7.50
CA GLY A 201 -19.85 -4.17 7.84
C GLY A 201 -19.89 -4.52 9.33
N LEU A 202 -19.00 -3.98 10.16
CA LEU A 202 -19.01 -4.21 11.61
C LEU A 202 -20.14 -3.43 12.30
N SER A 203 -20.79 -4.09 13.26
CA SER A 203 -21.73 -3.43 14.18
C SER A 203 -21.02 -2.43 15.10
N VAL A 204 -21.78 -1.50 15.71
CA VAL A 204 -21.24 -0.51 16.67
C VAL A 204 -20.54 -1.18 17.86
N ILE A 205 -21.05 -2.33 18.32
CA ILE A 205 -20.44 -3.09 19.41
C ILE A 205 -19.10 -3.68 18.97
N GLU A 206 -19.02 -4.27 17.77
CA GLU A 206 -17.80 -4.83 17.23
C GLU A 206 -16.72 -3.78 16.95
N LYS A 207 -17.11 -2.59 16.49
CA LYS A 207 -16.18 -1.45 16.29
C LYS A 207 -15.53 -0.97 17.60
N ARG A 208 -16.16 -1.24 18.75
CA ARG A 208 -15.61 -0.90 20.07
C ARG A 208 -14.57 -1.92 20.57
N ILE A 209 -14.54 -3.13 19.99
CA ILE A 209 -13.58 -4.18 20.38
C ILE A 209 -12.15 -3.74 20.00
N PRO A 210 -11.19 -3.70 20.93
CA PRO A 210 -9.84 -3.20 20.66
C PRO A 210 -9.10 -4.02 19.60
N GLY A 211 -9.31 -5.35 19.55
CA GLY A 211 -8.70 -6.21 18.53
C GLY A 211 -9.06 -5.83 17.09
N ASN A 212 -10.30 -5.37 16.85
CA ASN A 212 -10.72 -4.91 15.53
C ASN A 212 -10.04 -3.59 15.14
N LYS A 213 -9.76 -2.73 16.12
CA LYS A 213 -9.03 -1.48 15.89
C LYS A 213 -7.56 -1.75 15.55
N THR A 214 -6.92 -2.65 16.28
CA THR A 214 -5.54 -3.09 15.98
C THR A 214 -5.46 -3.70 14.59
N PHE A 215 -6.38 -4.61 14.24
CA PHE A 215 -6.44 -5.20 12.90
C PHE A 215 -6.63 -4.15 11.78
N LEU A 216 -7.48 -3.15 11.99
CA LEU A 216 -7.68 -2.05 11.05
C LEU A 216 -6.38 -1.29 10.79
N VAL A 217 -5.68 -0.90 11.85
CA VAL A 217 -4.42 -0.15 11.78
C VAL A 217 -3.34 -1.00 11.14
N ASP A 218 -3.13 -2.23 11.61
CA ASP A 218 -2.09 -3.15 11.11
C ASP A 218 -2.28 -3.47 9.62
N THR A 219 -3.52 -3.71 9.20
CA THR A 219 -3.83 -4.02 7.79
C THR A 219 -3.59 -2.80 6.91
N MET A 220 -4.03 -1.63 7.34
CA MET A 220 -3.80 -0.38 6.62
C MET A 220 -2.31 -0.08 6.49
N GLU A 221 -1.57 -0.10 7.60
CA GLU A 221 -0.15 0.21 7.62
C GLU A 221 0.64 -0.81 6.81
N GLY A 222 0.26 -2.09 6.87
CA GLY A 222 0.83 -3.14 6.02
C GLY A 222 0.63 -2.88 4.53
N ILE A 223 -0.56 -2.42 4.11
CA ILE A 223 -0.83 -2.06 2.71
C ILE A 223 0.04 -0.88 2.27
N ILE A 224 0.17 0.15 3.11
CA ILE A 224 0.99 1.33 2.80
C ILE A 224 2.47 0.97 2.75
N GLN A 225 2.97 0.22 3.73
CA GLN A 225 4.37 -0.22 3.77
C GLN A 225 4.73 -1.08 2.55
N LEU A 226 3.81 -1.93 2.08
CA LEU A 226 4.03 -2.76 0.89
C LEU A 226 4.12 -1.92 -0.40
N GLU A 227 3.36 -0.84 -0.50
CA GLU A 227 3.44 0.12 -1.61
C GLU A 227 4.73 0.94 -1.54
N SER A 228 5.04 1.50 -0.37
CA SER A 228 6.15 2.44 -0.15
C SER A 228 7.52 1.76 -0.12
N GLY A 229 7.63 0.57 0.46
CA GLY A 229 8.91 -0.15 0.62
C GLY A 229 9.59 -0.46 -0.72
N ASN A 230 8.81 -0.62 -1.78
CA ASN A 230 9.34 -0.85 -3.12
C ASN A 230 9.88 0.42 -3.81
N MET A 231 9.43 1.62 -3.41
CA MET A 231 9.98 2.86 -3.95
C MET A 231 11.44 3.07 -3.51
N VAL A 232 11.73 2.74 -2.25
CA VAL A 232 13.08 2.88 -1.67
C VAL A 232 14.07 1.91 -2.30
N LEU A 233 13.65 0.66 -2.56
CA LEU A 233 14.51 -0.33 -3.22
C LEU A 233 14.85 0.07 -4.66
N ASN A 234 13.90 0.64 -5.38
CA ASN A 234 14.13 1.12 -6.75
C ASN A 234 15.07 2.34 -6.79
N ALA A 235 14.96 3.26 -5.83
CA ALA A 235 15.87 4.40 -5.71
C ALA A 235 17.31 3.97 -5.38
N ARG A 236 17.49 2.95 -4.54
CA ARG A 236 18.80 2.35 -4.25
C ARG A 236 19.41 1.65 -5.45
N LYS A 237 18.61 0.92 -6.24
CA LYS A 237 19.09 0.25 -7.45
C LYS A 237 19.50 1.24 -8.55
N ALA A 238 18.81 2.38 -8.67
CA ALA A 238 19.16 3.45 -9.60
C ALA A 238 20.49 4.15 -9.24
N THR A 239 20.79 4.27 -7.95
CA THR A 239 22.04 4.91 -7.47
C THR A 239 23.23 3.95 -7.47
N SER A 240 23.04 2.65 -7.25
CA SER A 240 24.13 1.67 -7.26
C SER A 240 24.55 1.21 -8.66
N GLY A 241 23.71 1.38 -9.69
CA GLY A 241 23.99 0.95 -11.06
C GLY A 241 24.99 1.81 -11.86
N GLY A 242 25.41 2.96 -11.34
CA GLY A 242 26.28 3.91 -12.07
C GLY A 242 27.78 3.77 -11.80
N GLN A 243 28.22 2.88 -10.90
CA GLN A 243 29.61 2.83 -10.42
C GLN A 243 30.26 1.46 -10.61
N GLY A 244 30.20 0.92 -11.83
CA GLY A 244 30.83 -0.36 -12.15
C GLY A 244 31.01 -0.58 -13.64
N GLY A 245 31.97 0.11 -14.25
CA GLY A 245 32.31 -0.06 -15.66
C GLY A 245 33.59 0.67 -16.05
N GLY A 246 34.70 0.33 -15.41
CA GLY A 246 36.00 0.98 -15.63
C GLY A 246 37.20 0.18 -15.12
N GLN A 247 37.18 -1.14 -15.30
CA GLN A 247 38.32 -2.08 -15.26
C GLN A 247 37.81 -3.30 -16.05
N GLN A 248 38.35 -3.79 -17.16
CA GLN A 248 39.70 -3.79 -17.74
C GLN A 248 39.59 -3.78 -19.28
#